data_AF-A0A3D4EI77-F1
#
_entry.id   AF-A0A3D4EI77-F1
#
_cell.length_a   1.000
_cell.length_b   1.000
_cell.length_c   1.000
_cell.angle_alpha   90.00
_cell.angle_beta   90.00
_cell.angle_gamma   90.00
#
_symmetry.space_group_name_H-M   'P 1'
#
loop_
_entity.id
_entity.type
_entity.pdbx_description
1 polymer ?
#
loop_
_entity_poly.entity_id
_entity_poly.type
_entity_poly.pdbx_seq_one_letter_code
_entity_poly.pdbx_strand_id
1 'polypeptide(L)'
;MTELWELENEIYAEGFDLICGVDEAGRGPLAGPVCAAAVVLPRDIEIAGLNDSKKLTDKKRETLYDVICENAVTYGIAFASVEEIE
;
A
#
# COMPACT_ATOMS: atom_id res chain seq x y z
N MET A 1 12.68 10.40 10.54
CA MET A 1 11.62 9.82 9.69
C MET A 1 11.82 10.49 8.36
N THR A 2 12.06 9.70 7.32
CA THR A 2 12.00 10.19 5.94
C THR A 2 10.57 10.69 5.68
N GLU A 3 10.44 11.76 4.91
CA GLU A 3 9.12 12.25 4.49
C GLU A 3 8.43 11.19 3.63
N LEU A 4 7.10 11.03 3.75
CA LEU A 4 6.37 9.91 3.13
C LEU A 4 6.62 9.78 1.62
N TRP A 5 6.85 10.89 0.94
CA TRP A 5 6.97 10.98 -0.52
C TRP A 5 8.40 11.20 -1.02
N GLU A 6 9.40 11.11 -0.15
CA GLU A 6 10.79 11.43 -0.50
C GLU A 6 11.29 10.55 -1.65
N LEU A 7 11.06 9.24 -1.56
CA LEU A 7 11.47 8.28 -2.60
C LEU A 7 10.72 8.47 -3.91
N GLU A 8 9.40 8.64 -3.85
CA GLU A 8 8.57 8.87 -5.03
C GLU A 8 8.98 10.14 -5.77
N ASN A 9 9.31 11.21 -5.03
CA ASN A 9 9.78 12.46 -5.61
C ASN A 9 11.12 12.34 -6.33
N GLU A 10 12.05 11.53 -5.81
CA GLU A 10 13.31 11.21 -6.49
C GLU A 10 13.03 10.48 -7.81
N ILE A 11 12.16 9.47 -7.79
CA ILE A 11 11.79 8.70 -8.99
C ILE A 11 11.07 9.58 -10.02
N TYR A 12 10.18 10.49 -9.59
CA TYR A 12 9.57 11.46 -10.48
C TYR A 12 10.61 12.39 -11.13
N ALA A 13 11.66 12.78 -10.40
CA ALA A 13 12.73 13.62 -10.94
C ALA A 13 13.58 12.90 -12.00
N GLU A 14 13.62 11.56 -11.97
CA GLU A 14 14.24 10.72 -13.00
C GLU A 14 13.39 10.58 -14.28
N GLY A 15 12.15 11.08 -14.28
CA GLY A 15 11.28 11.12 -15.46
C GLY A 15 10.27 9.98 -15.57
N PHE A 16 10.05 9.21 -14.50
CA PHE A 16 8.97 8.22 -14.44
C PHE A 16 7.66 8.88 -13.98
N ASP A 17 6.56 8.57 -14.63
CA ASP A 17 5.25 9.20 -14.34
C ASP A 17 4.29 8.31 -13.52
N LEU A 18 4.56 7.00 -13.44
CA LEU A 18 3.71 6.03 -12.74
C LEU A 18 4.54 5.22 -11.75
N ILE A 19 4.23 5.38 -10.47
CA ILE A 19 4.90 4.67 -9.38
C ILE A 19 3.87 3.77 -8.68
N CYS A 20 4.19 2.49 -8.58
CA CYS A 20 3.37 1.51 -7.90
C CYS A 20 4.03 1.11 -6.58
N GLY A 21 3.38 1.46 -5.46
CA GLY A 21 3.74 0.93 -4.14
C GLY A 21 3.25 -0.50 -4.00
N VAL A 22 4.04 -1.37 -3.39
CA VAL A 22 3.70 -2.78 -3.15
C VAL A 22 4.04 -3.14 -1.72
N ASP A 23 3.13 -3.84 -1.03
CA ASP A 23 3.36 -4.36 0.33
C ASP A 23 2.59 -5.66 0.57
N GLU A 24 3.07 -6.49 1.50
CA GLU A 24 2.45 -7.77 1.85
C GLU A 24 2.05 -7.89 3.33
N ALA A 25 1.00 -8.66 3.59
CA ALA A 25 0.57 -9.05 4.92
C ALA A 25 0.34 -10.57 4.99
N GLY A 26 0.60 -11.15 6.16
CA GLY A 26 0.36 -12.58 6.38
C GLY A 26 1.57 -13.50 6.15
N ARG A 27 2.80 -12.96 6.05
CA ARG A 27 4.03 -13.78 5.93
C ARG A 27 4.41 -14.54 7.21
N GLY A 28 4.01 -14.05 8.38
CA GLY A 28 4.42 -14.57 9.69
C GLY A 28 3.47 -15.58 10.38
N PRO A 29 2.14 -15.53 10.19
CA PRO A 29 1.22 -16.50 10.76
C PRO A 29 1.51 -17.95 10.35
N LEU A 30 1.12 -18.91 11.19
CA LEU A 30 1.21 -20.35 10.91
C LEU A 30 0.09 -20.88 10.01
N ALA A 31 -0.92 -20.06 9.73
CA ALA A 31 -2.08 -20.43 8.94
C ALA A 31 -2.66 -19.21 8.21
N GLY A 32 -3.31 -19.48 7.08
CA GLY A 32 -3.90 -18.46 6.21
C GLY A 32 -2.99 -18.10 5.03
N PRO A 33 -3.56 -17.47 3.99
CA PRO A 33 -2.81 -17.06 2.81
C PRO A 33 -1.93 -15.84 3.10
N VAL A 34 -0.95 -15.61 2.22
CA VAL A 34 -0.25 -14.31 2.13
C VAL A 34 -1.03 -13.41 1.18
N CYS A 35 -1.28 -12.17 1.60
CA CYS A 35 -1.94 -11.15 0.78
C CYS A 35 -0.90 -10.10 0.36
N ALA A 36 -0.90 -9.72 -0.91
CA ALA A 36 -0.11 -8.58 -1.41
C ALA A 36 -1.03 -7.56 -2.07
N ALA A 37 -0.73 -6.28 -1.89
CA ALA A 37 -1.42 -5.18 -2.54
C ALA A 37 -0.43 -4.37 -3.38
N ALA A 38 -0.89 -3.94 -4.55
CA ALA A 38 -0.18 -3.04 -5.45
C ALA A 38 -1.06 -1.81 -5.69
N VAL A 39 -0.56 -0.61 -5.42
CA VAL A 39 -1.35 0.63 -5.48
C VAL A 39 -0.57 1.71 -6.23
N VAL A 40 -1.20 2.32 -7.23
CA VAL A 40 -0.70 3.51 -7.91
C VAL A 40 -1.53 4.70 -7.43
N LEU A 41 -0.90 5.60 -6.68
CA LEU A 41 -1.50 6.83 -6.19
C LEU A 41 -1.20 8.01 -7.13
N PRO A 42 -2.12 8.98 -7.28
CA PRO A 42 -1.83 10.21 -7.99
C PRO A 42 -0.66 10.95 -7.34
N ARG A 43 0.18 11.58 -8.16
CA ARG A 43 1.23 12.49 -7.67
C ARG A 43 0.63 13.61 -6.81
N ASP A 44 1.34 14.00 -5.77
CA ASP A 44 0.98 15.07 -4.82
C ASP A 44 -0.34 14.84 -4.05
N ILE A 45 -0.87 13.61 -4.03
CA ILE A 45 -2.04 13.31 -3.21
C ILE A 45 -1.70 13.37 -1.72
N GLU A 46 -2.57 14.03 -0.94
CA GLU A 46 -2.48 14.01 0.52
C GLU A 46 -3.64 13.20 1.10
N ILE A 47 -3.30 12.04 1.69
CA ILE A 47 -4.25 11.20 2.42
C ILE A 47 -3.93 11.30 3.91
N ALA A 48 -4.81 11.96 4.66
CA ALA A 48 -4.62 12.16 6.10
C ALA A 48 -4.54 10.81 6.83
N GLY A 49 -3.42 10.57 7.52
CA GLY A 49 -3.20 9.35 8.31
C GLY A 49 -2.58 8.17 7.57
N LEU A 50 -2.20 8.32 6.29
CA LEU A 50 -1.56 7.27 5.49
C LEU A 50 -0.24 6.76 6.11
N ASN A 51 0.55 7.63 6.75
CA ASN A 51 1.89 7.31 7.27
C ASN A 51 1.92 6.74 8.70
N ASP A 52 0.79 6.65 9.42
CA ASP A 52 0.80 6.28 10.85
C ASP A 52 0.60 4.77 11.08
N SER A 53 1.35 3.94 10.36
CA SER A 53 1.17 2.47 10.31
C SER A 53 1.47 1.74 11.63
N LYS A 54 1.83 2.42 12.72
CA LYS A 54 2.15 1.77 14.00
C LYS A 54 1.07 1.85 15.08
N LYS A 55 -0.05 2.55 14.87
CA LYS A 55 -1.22 2.54 15.81
C LYS A 55 -2.58 2.84 15.15
N LEU A 56 -2.81 2.41 13.91
CA LEU A 56 -4.15 2.49 13.34
C LEU A 56 -5.05 1.41 13.95
N THR A 57 -6.18 1.84 14.50
CA THR A 57 -7.26 0.92 14.89
C THR A 57 -7.83 0.27 13.63
N ASP A 58 -8.42 -0.92 13.75
CA ASP A 58 -9.04 -1.64 12.63
C ASP A 58 -10.01 -0.74 11.86
N LYS A 59 -10.85 0.00 12.58
CA LYS A 59 -11.79 0.98 12.01
C LYS A 59 -11.10 2.07 11.17
N LYS A 60 -9.95 2.58 11.61
CA LYS A 60 -9.19 3.58 10.84
C LYS A 60 -8.58 2.97 9.58
N ARG A 61 -8.13 1.72 9.63
CA ARG A 61 -7.61 1.00 8.46
C ARG A 61 -8.71 0.76 7.42
N GLU A 62 -9.91 0.36 7.86
CA GLU A 62 -11.07 0.22 6.98
C GLU A 62 -11.44 1.55 6.31
N THR A 63 -11.49 2.65 7.08
CA THR A 63 -11.77 3.97 6.51
C THR A 63 -10.69 4.40 5.51
N LEU A 64 -9.42 4.16 5.82
CA LEU A 64 -8.31 4.47 4.91
C LEU A 64 -8.33 3.60 3.66
N TYR A 65 -8.73 2.34 3.76
CA TYR A 65 -8.86 1.45 2.62
C TYR A 65 -9.81 2.04 1.57
N ASP A 66 -11.00 2.48 1.97
CA ASP A 66 -11.97 3.09 1.06
C ASP A 66 -11.40 4.35 0.41
N VAL A 67 -10.80 5.24 1.21
CA VAL A 67 -10.18 6.49 0.71
C VAL A 67 -9.05 6.20 -0.29
N ILE A 68 -8.18 5.23 -0.01
CA ILE A 68 -7.09 4.84 -0.90
C ILE A 68 -7.68 4.28 -2.20
N CYS A 69 -8.65 3.38 -2.13
CA CYS A 69 -9.25 2.75 -3.31
C CYS A 69 -10.00 3.75 -4.20
N GLU A 70 -10.69 4.72 -3.61
CA GLU A 70 -11.43 5.77 -4.33
C GLU A 70 -10.50 6.76 -5.04
N ASN A 71 -9.31 7.01 -4.48
CA ASN A 71 -8.38 8.01 -5.00
C ASN A 71 -7.21 7.41 -5.80
N ALA A 72 -6.99 6.10 -5.71
CA ALA A 72 -5.95 5.44 -6.49
C ALA A 72 -6.25 5.53 -7.99
N VAL A 73 -5.20 5.75 -8.80
CA VAL A 73 -5.29 5.64 -10.26
C VAL A 73 -5.67 4.20 -10.63
N THR A 74 -5.06 3.24 -9.96
CA THR A 74 -5.40 1.82 -10.02
C THR A 74 -4.83 1.10 -8.80
N TYR A 75 -5.43 -0.02 -8.44
CA TYR A 75 -4.87 -0.93 -7.45
C TYR A 75 -5.20 -2.39 -7.79
N GLY A 76 -4.45 -3.31 -7.20
CA GLY A 76 -4.67 -4.75 -7.30
C GLY A 76 -4.37 -5.41 -5.97
N ILE A 77 -5.13 -6.45 -5.65
CA ILE A 77 -4.93 -7.29 -4.46
C ILE A 77 -4.85 -8.73 -4.93
N ALA A 78 -3.82 -9.44 -4.48
CA ALA A 78 -3.61 -10.84 -4.80
C ALA A 78 -3.33 -11.64 -3.53
N PHE A 79 -3.68 -12.92 -3.58
CA PHE A 79 -3.45 -13.86 -2.49
C PHE A 79 -2.62 -15.03 -3.02
N ALA A 80 -1.62 -15.43 -2.25
CA ALA A 80 -0.96 -16.72 -2.38
C ALA A 80 -1.55 -17.66 -1.33
N SER A 81 -2.17 -18.74 -1.79
CA SER A 81 -2.73 -19.81 -0.96
C SER A 81 -1.64 -20.52 -0.15
N VAL A 82 -2.05 -21.26 0.89
CA VAL A 82 -1.10 -22.05 1.69
C VAL A 82 -0.42 -23.08 0.80
N GLU A 83 -1.17 -23.68 -0.12
CA GLU A 83 -0.69 -24.66 -1.09
C GLU A 83 0.32 -24.09 -2.09
N GLU A 84 0.27 -22.79 -2.40
CA GLU A 84 1.28 -22.11 -3.24
C GLU A 84 2.54 -21.71 -2.46
N ILE A 85 2.47 -21.68 -1.12
CA ILE A 85 3.59 -21.29 -0.24
C ILE A 85 4.42 -22.52 0.17
N GLU A 86 3.82 -23.71 0.19
CA GLU A 86 4.51 -25.00 0.43
C GLU A 86 5.49 -25.38 -0.68
#